data_AF-S3V675-F1
#
_entry.id   AF-S3V675-F1
#
_cell.length_a   1.000
_cell.length_b   1.000
_cell.length_c   1.000
_cell.angle_alpha   90.00
_cell.angle_beta   90.00
_cell.angle_gamma   90.00
#
_symmetry.space_group_name_H-M   'P 1'
#
loop_
_entity.id
_entity.type
_entity.pdbx_description
1 polymer ?
#
loop_
_entity_poly.entity_id
_entity_poly.type
_entity_poly.pdbx_seq_one_letter_code
_entity_poly.pdbx_strand_id
1 'polypeptide(L)'
;MEFFLYLIFFAFTLSFLSLADYYFGLLFLSGKDMFAKSELTDWVRILPSKILQIFETGGNLQFGLISFGLSAFVSYIWTLAGGLIGAPHYADSFGNYFFLSFLMPGLLLAFYPTLAAEILKSTSNSRPESFLARFLAQEVPLLSGVFVSVIASNLAVYGLYHEIAFLFVLPNIAVLGILLILRWNGKVRFGGIRLDRQEARDDDFGEDS
;
A
#
# COMPACT_ATOMS: atom_id res chain seq x y z
N MET A 1 6.54 -5.32 23.89
CA MET A 1 5.85 -4.02 23.89
C MET A 1 5.86 -3.39 22.50
N GLU A 2 6.98 -3.47 21.77
CA GLU A 2 7.13 -2.96 20.39
C GLU A 2 6.03 -3.42 19.42
N PHE A 3 5.74 -4.73 19.35
CA PHE A 3 4.68 -5.24 18.46
C PHE A 3 3.28 -4.67 18.77
N PHE A 4 2.95 -4.45 20.05
CA PHE A 4 1.65 -3.88 20.42
C PHE A 4 1.55 -2.41 20.04
N LEU A 5 2.63 -1.65 20.22
CA LEU A 5 2.70 -0.26 19.79
C LEU A 5 2.65 -0.14 18.26
N TYR A 6 3.34 -1.05 17.55
CA TYR A 6 3.22 -1.19 16.11
C TYR A 6 1.75 -1.39 15.70
N LEU A 7 1.01 -2.29 16.35
CA LEU A 7 -0.41 -2.52 16.03
C LEU A 7 -1.28 -1.27 16.25
N ILE A 8 -1.02 -0.49 17.31
CA ILE A 8 -1.72 0.78 17.55
C ILE A 8 -1.42 1.76 16.41
N PHE A 9 -0.14 1.96 16.08
CA PHE A 9 0.24 2.86 14.99
C PHE A 9 -0.21 2.36 13.62
N PHE A 10 -0.30 1.04 13.43
CA PHE A 10 -0.80 0.43 12.20
C PHE A 10 -2.28 0.75 12.00
N ALA A 11 -3.11 0.51 13.02
CA ALA A 11 -4.53 0.85 12.98
C ALA A 11 -4.76 2.36 12.83
N PHE A 12 -3.99 3.18 13.55
CA PHE A 12 -4.03 4.64 13.44
C PHE A 12 -3.63 5.11 12.03
N THR A 13 -2.53 4.59 11.48
CA THR A 13 -2.01 4.98 10.16
C THR A 13 -2.97 4.60 9.06
N LEU A 14 -3.51 3.36 9.08
CA LEU A 14 -4.53 2.94 8.13
C LEU A 14 -5.73 3.88 8.18
N SER A 15 -6.21 4.17 9.40
CA SER A 15 -7.38 5.02 9.60
C SER A 15 -7.15 6.46 9.12
N PHE A 16 -6.02 7.03 9.50
CA PHE A 16 -5.64 8.39 9.15
C PHE A 16 -5.44 8.54 7.63
N LEU A 17 -4.72 7.62 7.00
CA LEU A 17 -4.49 7.67 5.55
C LEU A 17 -5.79 7.44 4.77
N SER A 18 -6.66 6.53 5.19
CA SER A 18 -7.96 6.34 4.54
C SER A 18 -8.85 7.59 4.61
N LEU A 19 -8.82 8.34 5.72
CA LEU A 19 -9.49 9.63 5.81
C LEU A 19 -8.82 10.69 4.94
N ALA A 20 -7.49 10.74 4.95
CA ALA A 20 -6.72 11.67 4.11
C ALA A 20 -7.00 11.43 2.62
N ASP A 21 -7.12 10.18 2.18
CA ASP A 21 -7.54 9.79 0.82
C ASP A 21 -8.93 10.33 0.47
N TYR A 22 -9.90 10.13 1.36
CA TYR A 22 -11.25 10.63 1.18
C TYR A 22 -11.25 12.15 0.97
N TYR A 23 -10.56 12.89 1.84
CA TYR A 23 -10.48 14.36 1.71
C TYR A 23 -9.64 14.79 0.51
N PHE A 24 -8.61 14.04 0.13
CA PHE A 24 -7.84 14.30 -1.07
C PHE A 24 -8.73 14.19 -2.32
N GLY A 25 -9.52 13.13 -2.42
CA GLY A 25 -10.49 12.96 -3.50
C GLY A 25 -11.53 14.09 -3.54
N LEU A 26 -12.00 14.53 -2.38
CA LEU A 26 -12.96 15.63 -2.28
C LEU A 26 -12.36 16.97 -2.73
N LEU A 27 -11.18 17.31 -2.23
CA LEU A 27 -10.54 18.61 -2.46
C LEU A 27 -9.93 18.74 -3.87
N PHE A 28 -9.36 17.66 -4.41
CA PHE A 28 -8.55 17.71 -5.62
C PHE A 28 -9.16 16.98 -6.82
N LEU A 29 -10.12 16.07 -6.64
CA LEU A 29 -10.68 15.26 -7.73
C LEU A 29 -12.16 15.53 -8.03
N SER A 30 -13.01 15.73 -7.02
CA SER A 30 -14.48 15.79 -7.21
C SER A 30 -15.06 17.20 -7.39
N GLY A 31 -14.28 18.26 -7.18
CA GLY A 31 -14.81 19.64 -7.20
C GLY A 31 -15.68 19.94 -5.98
N LYS A 32 -15.63 21.19 -5.50
CA LYS A 32 -16.20 21.63 -4.21
C LYS A 32 -17.74 21.55 -4.09
N ASP A 33 -18.45 21.27 -5.17
CA ASP A 33 -19.89 21.60 -5.28
C ASP A 33 -20.85 20.42 -5.03
N MET A 34 -20.36 19.25 -4.64
CA MET A 34 -21.17 18.02 -4.58
C MET A 34 -21.52 17.49 -3.18
N PHE A 35 -21.01 18.08 -2.08
CA PHE A 35 -21.12 17.44 -0.76
C PHE A 35 -21.78 18.31 0.32
N ALA A 36 -22.74 17.71 1.04
CA ALA A 36 -23.37 18.32 2.20
C ALA A 36 -22.39 18.38 3.38
N LYS A 37 -22.37 19.49 4.13
CA LYS A 37 -21.47 19.68 5.28
C LYS A 37 -21.58 18.57 6.34
N SER A 38 -22.74 17.92 6.46
CA SER A 38 -22.97 16.80 7.37
C SER A 38 -22.20 15.54 7.00
N GLU A 39 -21.89 15.33 5.72
CA GLU A 39 -21.11 14.17 5.25
C GLU A 39 -19.63 14.33 5.57
N LEU A 40 -19.12 15.57 5.65
CA LEU A 40 -17.70 15.84 5.93
C LEU A 40 -17.25 15.37 7.32
N THR A 41 -18.17 15.16 8.26
CA THR A 41 -17.86 14.79 9.67
C THR A 41 -18.26 13.37 10.03
N ASP A 42 -18.92 12.62 9.13
CA ASP A 42 -19.38 11.25 9.41
C ASP A 42 -18.25 10.22 9.19
N TRP A 43 -17.16 10.37 9.95
CA TRP A 43 -15.99 9.50 9.84
C TRP A 43 -16.28 8.05 10.18
N VAL A 44 -17.29 7.81 11.04
CA VAL A 44 -17.71 6.46 11.47
C VAL A 44 -18.22 5.65 10.28
N ARG A 45 -18.89 6.30 9.33
CA ARG A 45 -19.35 5.66 8.08
C ARG A 45 -18.31 5.67 6.98
N ILE A 46 -17.58 6.78 6.82
CA ILE A 46 -16.59 6.95 5.75
C ILE A 46 -15.42 5.98 5.93
N LEU A 47 -14.93 5.81 7.16
CA LEU A 47 -13.69 5.09 7.39
C LEU A 47 -13.79 3.58 7.05
N PRO A 48 -14.80 2.82 7.54
CA PRO A 48 -14.93 1.41 7.19
C PRO A 48 -15.14 1.20 5.69
N SER A 49 -15.93 2.06 5.04
CA SER A 49 -16.19 1.95 3.60
C SER A 49 -14.91 2.18 2.77
N LYS A 50 -14.08 3.15 3.16
CA LYS A 50 -12.78 3.39 2.50
C LYS A 50 -11.78 2.26 2.70
N ILE A 51 -11.69 1.70 3.91
CA ILE A 51 -10.83 0.56 4.18
C ILE A 51 -11.27 -0.66 3.36
N LEU A 52 -12.57 -0.96 3.32
CA LEU A 52 -13.11 -2.05 2.51
C LEU A 52 -12.82 -1.86 1.01
N GLN A 53 -12.99 -0.63 0.50
CA GLN A 53 -12.68 -0.32 -0.89
C GLN A 53 -11.22 -0.62 -1.26
N ILE A 54 -10.27 -0.33 -0.36
CA ILE A 54 -8.85 -0.67 -0.56
C ILE A 54 -8.68 -2.18 -0.72
N PHE A 55 -9.31 -2.99 0.14
CA PHE A 55 -9.21 -4.44 0.09
C PHE A 55 -9.93 -5.05 -1.12
N GLU A 56 -10.97 -4.41 -1.65
CA GLU A 56 -11.74 -4.90 -2.79
C GLU A 56 -11.18 -4.46 -4.15
N THR A 57 -10.14 -3.62 -4.18
CA THR A 57 -9.66 -2.98 -5.42
C THR A 57 -9.22 -3.99 -6.50
N GLY A 58 -8.76 -5.19 -6.14
CA GLY A 58 -8.41 -6.26 -7.09
C GLY A 58 -9.53 -7.27 -7.35
N GLY A 59 -10.79 -6.93 -7.05
CA GLY A 59 -11.98 -7.72 -7.39
C GLY A 59 -12.30 -8.87 -6.43
N ASN A 60 -11.50 -9.12 -5.40
CA ASN A 60 -11.78 -10.14 -4.40
C ASN A 60 -11.29 -9.72 -3.00
N LEU A 61 -12.24 -9.47 -2.10
CA LEU A 61 -11.98 -9.06 -0.72
C LEU A 61 -11.08 -10.04 0.06
N GLN A 62 -11.26 -11.35 -0.12
CA GLN A 62 -10.49 -12.36 0.62
C GLN A 62 -9.02 -12.32 0.23
N PHE A 63 -8.73 -12.30 -1.08
CA PHE A 63 -7.36 -12.18 -1.57
C PHE A 63 -6.77 -10.82 -1.23
N GLY A 64 -7.57 -9.75 -1.25
CA GLY A 64 -7.14 -8.43 -0.82
C GLY A 64 -6.72 -8.38 0.65
N LEU A 65 -7.52 -8.95 1.55
CA LEU A 65 -7.19 -9.07 2.97
C LEU A 65 -5.92 -9.90 3.22
N ILE A 66 -5.79 -11.05 2.54
CA ILE A 66 -4.60 -11.90 2.65
C ILE A 66 -3.38 -11.16 2.13
N SER A 67 -3.49 -10.49 0.99
CA SER A 67 -2.41 -9.72 0.38
C SER A 67 -1.96 -8.55 1.26
N PHE A 68 -2.92 -7.78 1.78
CA PHE A 68 -2.65 -6.69 2.72
C PHE A 68 -2.00 -7.20 4.01
N GLY A 69 -2.55 -8.24 4.63
CA GLY A 69 -2.05 -8.80 5.88
C GLY A 69 -0.65 -9.41 5.74
N LEU A 70 -0.42 -10.22 4.71
CA LEU A 70 0.86 -10.87 4.47
C LEU A 70 1.95 -9.85 4.15
N SER A 71 1.65 -8.89 3.28
CA SER A 71 2.60 -7.85 2.90
C SER A 71 2.92 -6.90 4.06
N ALA A 72 1.93 -6.55 4.89
CA ALA A 72 2.14 -5.79 6.11
C ALA A 72 3.01 -6.54 7.13
N PHE A 73 2.79 -7.85 7.28
CA PHE A 73 3.57 -8.68 8.19
C PHE A 73 5.03 -8.86 7.73
N VAL A 74 5.24 -9.15 6.44
CA VAL A 74 6.59 -9.21 5.85
C VAL A 74 7.30 -7.87 5.98
N SER A 75 6.58 -6.77 5.74
CA SER A 75 7.10 -5.41 5.90
C SER A 75 7.30 -5.02 7.36
N TYR A 76 6.68 -5.71 8.31
CA TYR A 76 7.02 -5.51 9.71
C TYR A 76 8.36 -6.19 10.02
N ILE A 77 8.50 -7.46 9.62
CA ILE A 77 9.74 -8.25 9.83
C ILE A 77 10.95 -7.57 9.19
N TRP A 78 10.83 -7.03 7.97
CA TRP A 78 11.97 -6.39 7.31
C TRP A 78 12.45 -5.11 8.04
N THR A 79 11.59 -4.48 8.85
CA THR A 79 11.90 -3.21 9.51
C THR A 79 12.66 -3.51 10.79
N LEU A 80 12.34 -4.64 11.41
CA LEU A 80 13.14 -5.24 12.48
C LEU A 80 14.53 -5.66 11.98
N ALA A 81 14.65 -6.11 10.73
CA ALA A 81 15.95 -6.48 10.15
C ALA A 81 16.94 -5.31 10.09
N GLY A 82 16.46 -4.07 9.99
CA GLY A 82 17.31 -2.87 10.09
C GLY A 82 17.97 -2.70 11.46
N GLY A 83 17.34 -3.20 12.53
CA GLY A 83 17.91 -3.27 13.87
C GLY A 83 18.88 -4.44 14.08
N LEU A 84 18.78 -5.51 13.29
CA LEU A 84 19.71 -6.65 13.30
C LEU A 84 21.01 -6.35 12.56
N ILE A 85 20.95 -5.50 11.53
CA ILE A 85 22.11 -5.06 10.73
C ILE A 85 22.60 -3.71 11.30
N GLY A 86 23.22 -3.77 12.48
CA GLY A 86 23.70 -2.59 13.18
C GLY A 86 24.25 -2.92 14.56
N ALA A 87 25.24 -2.15 15.02
CA ALA A 87 25.75 -2.20 16.40
C ALA A 87 24.58 -2.01 17.41
N PRO A 88 24.72 -2.44 18.68
CA PRO A 88 23.60 -2.53 19.66
C PRO A 88 22.94 -1.21 20.04
N HIS A 89 23.35 -0.08 19.44
CA HIS A 89 22.64 1.17 19.48
C HIS A 89 21.98 1.40 18.12
N TYR A 90 20.70 1.03 18.05
CA TYR A 90 19.74 1.27 16.99
C TYR A 90 19.71 2.71 16.44
N ALA A 91 20.32 3.67 17.15
CA ALA A 91 20.27 5.08 16.84
C ALA A 91 21.14 5.54 15.64
N ASP A 92 22.26 4.87 15.41
CA ASP A 92 23.28 5.27 14.41
C ASP A 92 23.54 4.21 13.34
N SER A 93 22.77 3.12 13.29
CA SER A 93 22.96 2.11 12.24
C SER A 93 22.31 2.56 10.93
N PHE A 94 23.14 2.72 9.88
CA PHE A 94 22.67 3.01 8.52
C PHE A 94 21.59 2.03 8.04
N GLY A 95 21.66 0.78 8.49
CA GLY A 95 20.65 -0.24 8.22
C GLY A 95 19.25 0.17 8.66
N ASN A 96 19.10 0.72 9.88
CA ASN A 96 17.80 1.12 10.40
C ASN A 96 17.15 2.20 9.52
N TYR A 97 17.92 3.23 9.13
CA TYR A 97 17.45 4.27 8.21
C TYR A 97 17.08 3.70 6.84
N PHE A 98 17.87 2.78 6.29
CA PHE A 98 17.61 2.20 4.98
C PHE A 98 16.29 1.40 4.94
N PHE A 99 16.09 0.47 5.88
CA PHE A 99 14.90 -0.39 5.91
C PHE A 99 13.62 0.34 6.32
N LEU A 100 13.71 1.43 7.07
CA LEU A 100 12.58 2.29 7.41
C LEU A 100 12.33 3.40 6.38
N SER A 101 13.27 3.65 5.46
CA SER A 101 13.13 4.69 4.45
C SER A 101 12.02 4.40 3.43
N PHE A 102 11.55 5.48 2.80
CA PHE A 102 10.61 5.44 1.69
C PHE A 102 11.19 4.74 0.44
N LEU A 103 12.51 4.53 0.37
CA LEU A 103 13.16 3.90 -0.77
C LEU A 103 12.62 2.50 -1.00
N MET A 104 12.48 1.68 0.06
CA MET A 104 12.04 0.29 -0.09
C MET A 104 10.58 0.20 -0.58
N PRO A 105 9.59 0.86 0.06
CA PRO A 105 8.23 0.89 -0.47
C PRO A 105 8.13 1.59 -1.82
N GLY A 106 8.92 2.64 -2.07
CA GLY A 106 8.95 3.37 -3.33
C GLY A 106 9.49 2.55 -4.50
N LEU A 107 10.55 1.77 -4.28
CA LEU A 107 11.08 0.82 -5.25
C LEU A 107 10.07 -0.28 -5.52
N LEU A 108 9.44 -0.83 -4.48
CA LEU A 108 8.38 -1.83 -4.66
C LEU A 108 7.24 -1.25 -5.50
N LEU A 109 6.76 -0.05 -5.18
CA LEU A 109 5.74 0.66 -5.96
C LEU A 109 6.15 0.86 -7.43
N ALA A 110 7.41 1.17 -7.69
CA ALA A 110 7.91 1.41 -9.05
C ALA A 110 8.09 0.13 -9.87
N PHE A 111 8.54 -0.95 -9.25
CA PHE A 111 8.92 -2.20 -9.91
C PHE A 111 7.88 -3.31 -9.77
N TYR A 112 6.81 -3.12 -8.99
CA TYR A 112 5.78 -4.14 -8.76
C TYR A 112 5.24 -4.77 -10.05
N PRO A 113 4.87 -4.00 -11.11
CA PRO A 113 4.33 -4.60 -12.33
C PRO A 113 5.34 -5.54 -13.00
N THR A 114 6.62 -5.14 -13.04
CA THR A 114 7.71 -5.93 -13.62
C THR A 114 8.00 -7.17 -12.79
N LEU A 115 8.05 -7.03 -11.46
CA LEU A 115 8.27 -8.14 -10.55
C LEU A 115 7.14 -9.18 -10.64
N ALA A 116 5.89 -8.72 -10.64
CA ALA A 116 4.74 -9.60 -10.76
C ALA A 116 4.74 -10.35 -12.10
N ALA A 117 5.04 -9.68 -13.21
CA ALA A 117 5.12 -10.30 -14.53
C ALA A 117 6.24 -11.36 -14.59
N GLU A 118 7.42 -11.06 -14.07
CA GLU A 118 8.55 -11.99 -14.11
C GLU A 118 8.31 -13.22 -13.21
N ILE A 119 7.72 -13.03 -12.02
CA ILE A 119 7.36 -14.14 -11.11
C ILE A 119 6.32 -15.07 -11.76
N LEU A 120 5.34 -14.50 -12.46
CA LEU A 120 4.32 -15.28 -13.16
C LEU A 120 4.93 -16.06 -14.32
N LYS A 121 5.86 -15.44 -15.06
CA LYS A 121 6.58 -16.05 -16.18
C LYS A 121 7.54 -17.16 -15.74
N SER A 122 8.25 -16.98 -14.62
CA SER A 122 9.17 -17.99 -14.09
C SER A 122 8.46 -19.22 -13.55
N THR A 123 7.19 -19.07 -13.18
CA THR A 123 6.36 -20.16 -12.68
C THR A 123 5.66 -20.84 -13.86
N SER A 124 6.31 -21.86 -14.43
CA SER A 124 5.88 -22.66 -15.60
C SER A 124 4.43 -23.22 -15.53
N ASN A 125 3.83 -23.25 -14.34
CA ASN A 125 2.47 -23.74 -14.07
C ASN A 125 1.45 -22.65 -13.71
N SER A 126 1.73 -21.36 -13.95
CA SER A 126 0.83 -20.25 -13.63
C SER A 126 -0.43 -20.26 -14.51
N ARG A 127 -1.39 -21.13 -14.17
CA ARG A 127 -2.75 -20.98 -14.67
C ARG A 127 -3.28 -19.62 -14.18
N PRO A 128 -4.06 -18.89 -14.99
CA PRO A 128 -4.66 -17.61 -14.57
C PRO A 128 -5.53 -17.75 -13.30
N GLU A 129 -6.01 -18.94 -13.01
CA GLU A 129 -6.77 -19.31 -11.80
C GLU A 129 -5.90 -19.62 -10.55
N SER A 130 -4.57 -19.66 -10.68
CA SER A 130 -3.69 -20.05 -9.57
C SER A 130 -3.72 -19.04 -8.42
N PHE A 131 -3.52 -19.54 -7.19
CA PHE A 131 -3.46 -18.69 -5.99
C PHE A 131 -2.44 -17.55 -6.14
N LEU A 132 -1.26 -17.86 -6.70
CA LEU A 132 -0.19 -16.88 -6.89
C LEU A 132 -0.59 -15.77 -7.88
N ALA A 133 -1.24 -16.11 -8.98
CA ALA A 133 -1.77 -15.13 -9.94
C ALA A 133 -2.85 -14.24 -9.30
N ARG A 134 -3.78 -14.85 -8.55
CA ARG A 134 -4.83 -14.10 -7.83
C ARG A 134 -4.27 -13.19 -6.74
N PHE A 135 -3.20 -13.62 -6.06
CA PHE A 135 -2.50 -12.85 -5.05
C PHE A 135 -1.76 -11.65 -5.66
N LEU A 136 -0.98 -11.87 -6.74
CA LEU A 136 -0.24 -10.82 -7.44
C LEU A 136 -1.16 -9.85 -8.20
N ALA A 137 -2.41 -10.22 -8.47
CA ALA A 137 -3.42 -9.30 -8.98
C ALA A 137 -3.88 -8.28 -7.92
N GLN A 138 -3.67 -8.55 -6.62
CA GLN A 138 -4.05 -7.65 -5.52
C GLN A 138 -2.98 -6.59 -5.26
N GLU A 139 -2.58 -5.85 -6.29
CA GLU A 139 -1.52 -4.84 -6.22
C GLU A 139 -1.78 -3.77 -5.16
N VAL A 140 -2.98 -3.18 -5.17
CA VAL A 140 -3.32 -2.08 -4.25
C VAL A 140 -3.34 -2.55 -2.79
N PRO A 141 -4.04 -3.65 -2.42
CA PRO A 141 -3.95 -4.19 -1.07
C PRO A 141 -2.51 -4.52 -0.64
N LEU A 142 -1.70 -5.11 -1.53
CA LEU A 142 -0.31 -5.46 -1.24
C LEU A 142 0.54 -4.23 -0.92
N LEU A 143 0.52 -3.24 -1.81
CA LEU A 143 1.28 -2.00 -1.62
C LEU A 143 0.79 -1.25 -0.39
N SER A 144 -0.52 -1.25 -0.13
CA SER A 144 -1.09 -0.63 1.07
C SER A 144 -0.57 -1.28 2.35
N GLY A 145 -0.48 -2.61 2.41
CA GLY A 145 0.05 -3.31 3.56
C GLY A 145 1.51 -2.93 3.83
N VAL A 146 2.32 -2.84 2.79
CA VAL A 146 3.73 -2.43 2.87
C VAL A 146 3.88 -1.02 3.40
N PHE A 147 3.21 -0.04 2.76
CA PHE A 147 3.33 1.37 3.11
C PHE A 147 2.81 1.64 4.53
N VAL A 148 1.64 1.11 4.88
CA VAL A 148 1.05 1.28 6.22
C VAL A 148 1.94 0.65 7.28
N SER A 149 2.49 -0.55 7.02
CA SER A 149 3.41 -1.23 7.93
C SER A 149 4.69 -0.42 8.16
N VAL A 150 5.34 0.06 7.09
CA VAL A 150 6.59 0.84 7.22
C VAL A 150 6.35 2.16 7.94
N ILE A 151 5.25 2.87 7.67
CA ILE A 151 4.90 4.09 8.41
C ILE A 151 4.66 3.76 9.89
N ALA A 152 3.90 2.70 10.18
CA ALA A 152 3.63 2.28 11.55
C ALA A 152 4.91 1.91 12.31
N SER A 153 5.84 1.20 11.66
CA SER A 153 7.16 0.89 12.23
C SER A 153 7.99 2.15 12.48
N ASN A 154 8.00 3.13 11.56
CA ASN A 154 8.69 4.42 11.78
C ASN A 154 8.15 5.14 13.02
N LEU A 155 6.83 5.17 13.20
CA LEU A 155 6.19 5.79 14.37
C LEU A 155 6.48 5.01 15.66
N ALA A 156 6.47 3.68 15.60
CA ALA A 156 6.75 2.83 16.76
C ALA A 156 8.21 2.97 17.24
N VAL A 157 9.18 2.95 16.32
CA VAL A 157 10.61 3.11 16.63
C VAL A 157 10.91 4.51 17.17
N TYR A 158 10.35 5.53 16.54
CA TYR A 158 10.47 6.91 17.05
C TYR A 158 9.86 7.05 18.46
N GLY A 159 8.64 6.53 18.67
CA GLY A 159 7.90 6.67 19.92
C GLY A 159 8.52 5.93 21.11
N LEU A 160 9.13 4.77 20.90
CA LEU A 160 9.73 3.97 21.99
C LEU A 160 11.12 4.43 22.37
N TYR A 161 11.95 4.75 21.39
CA TYR A 161 13.37 4.81 21.63
C TYR A 161 14.04 6.11 21.17
N HIS A 162 13.32 6.97 20.45
CA HIS A 162 13.91 8.16 19.77
C HIS A 162 15.18 7.78 18.97
N GLU A 163 15.24 6.52 18.53
CA GLU A 163 16.38 5.93 17.83
C GLU A 163 16.55 6.52 16.43
N ILE A 164 15.58 7.26 15.93
CA ILE A 164 15.64 7.85 14.62
C ILE A 164 15.34 9.32 14.76
N ALA A 165 16.14 10.15 14.12
CA ALA A 165 15.95 11.58 14.12
C ALA A 165 14.52 11.91 13.64
N PHE A 166 13.81 12.74 14.41
CA PHE A 166 12.48 13.24 14.05
C PHE A 166 12.44 13.83 12.62
N LEU A 167 13.52 14.53 12.24
CA LEU A 167 13.72 15.12 10.92
C LEU A 167 13.83 14.09 9.79
N PHE A 168 14.11 12.83 10.09
CA PHE A 168 14.00 11.73 9.13
C PHE A 168 12.57 11.19 9.08
N VAL A 169 11.98 10.90 10.24
CA VAL A 169 10.67 10.22 10.36
C VAL A 169 9.54 11.02 9.70
N LEU A 170 9.45 12.32 9.96
CA LEU A 170 8.35 13.15 9.44
C LEU A 170 8.36 13.29 7.91
N PRO A 171 9.45 13.72 7.26
CA PRO A 171 9.50 13.78 5.81
C PRO A 171 9.31 12.40 5.18
N ASN A 172 9.87 11.35 5.79
CA ASN A 172 9.77 9.98 5.30
C ASN A 172 8.31 9.48 5.27
N ILE A 173 7.60 9.62 6.39
CA ILE A 173 6.17 9.25 6.49
C ILE A 173 5.32 10.14 5.57
N ALA A 174 5.64 11.43 5.44
CA ALA A 174 4.92 12.32 4.53
C ALA A 174 5.04 11.86 3.07
N VAL A 175 6.26 11.53 2.61
CA VAL A 175 6.48 10.98 1.26
C VAL A 175 5.74 9.66 1.07
N LEU A 176 5.84 8.73 2.03
CA LEU A 176 5.13 7.46 1.98
C LEU A 176 3.61 7.65 1.91
N GLY A 177 3.06 8.51 2.77
CA GLY A 177 1.63 8.80 2.80
C GLY A 177 1.13 9.42 1.50
N ILE A 178 1.84 10.41 0.95
CA ILE A 178 1.49 11.04 -0.32
C ILE A 178 1.53 10.02 -1.47
N LEU A 179 2.60 9.24 -1.59
CA LEU A 179 2.73 8.22 -2.63
C LEU A 179 1.60 7.19 -2.55
N LEU A 180 1.23 6.75 -1.35
CA LEU A 180 0.15 5.80 -1.15
C LEU A 180 -1.22 6.39 -1.54
N ILE A 181 -1.53 7.62 -1.12
CA ILE A 181 -2.79 8.31 -1.48
C ILE A 181 -2.87 8.50 -2.99
N LEU A 182 -1.79 8.96 -3.63
CA LEU A 182 -1.75 9.10 -5.08
C LEU A 182 -1.94 7.75 -5.79
N ARG A 183 -1.42 6.66 -5.21
CA ARG A 183 -1.61 5.31 -5.74
C ARG A 183 -3.05 4.84 -5.60
N TRP A 184 -3.70 5.05 -4.45
CA TRP A 184 -5.13 4.73 -4.26
C TRP A 184 -6.03 5.46 -5.25
N ASN A 185 -5.68 6.70 -5.60
CA ASN A 185 -6.41 7.48 -6.61
C ASN A 185 -5.98 7.22 -8.06
N GLY A 186 -5.13 6.22 -8.31
CA GLY A 186 -4.66 5.84 -9.64
C GLY A 186 -3.78 6.89 -10.36
N LYS A 187 -3.32 7.92 -9.64
CA LYS A 187 -2.45 8.99 -10.17
C LYS A 187 -0.98 8.57 -10.26
N VAL A 188 -0.57 7.57 -9.47
CA VAL A 188 0.77 6.97 -9.54
C VAL A 188 0.68 5.60 -10.22
N ARG A 189 1.07 5.57 -11.49
CA ARG A 189 1.34 4.36 -12.28
C ARG A 189 2.76 4.45 -12.81
N PHE A 190 3.72 3.91 -12.08
CA PHE A 190 5.07 3.71 -12.61
C PHE A 190 5.11 2.38 -13.36
N GLY A 191 5.66 2.39 -14.58
CA GLY A 191 5.73 1.21 -15.45
C GLY A 191 4.41 0.91 -16.18
N GLY A 192 4.11 1.70 -17.22
CA GLY A 192 2.89 1.62 -18.06
C GLY A 192 2.68 0.32 -18.83
N ILE A 193 2.71 -0.82 -18.16
CA ILE A 193 2.25 -2.10 -18.70
C ILE A 193 0.74 -2.13 -18.47
N ARG A 194 0.00 -1.76 -19.51
CA ARG A 194 -1.37 -2.24 -19.66
C ARG A 194 -1.30 -3.76 -19.74
N LEU A 195 -1.55 -4.44 -18.63
CA LEU A 195 -2.23 -5.73 -18.72
C LEU A 195 -3.68 -5.36 -19.06
N ASP A 196 -3.90 -4.99 -20.32
CA ASP A 196 -5.25 -4.83 -20.85
C ASP A 196 -5.96 -6.15 -20.60
N ARG A 197 -6.87 -6.09 -19.62
CA ARG A 197 -8.22 -6.64 -19.69
C ARG A 197 -8.49 -7.20 -21.07
N GLN A 198 -8.59 -8.54 -21.15
CA GLN A 198 -9.31 -9.32 -22.15
C GLN A 198 -9.58 -8.57 -23.46
N GLU A 199 -8.96 -9.02 -24.54
CA GLU A 199 -9.55 -8.89 -25.87
C GLU A 199 -11.05 -9.17 -25.75
N ALA A 200 -11.82 -8.08 -25.73
CA ALA A 200 -13.23 -8.13 -25.98
C ALA A 200 -13.29 -8.68 -27.39
N ARG A 201 -13.77 -9.92 -27.43
CA ARG A 201 -14.25 -10.62 -28.60
C ARG A 201 -15.37 -9.76 -29.17
N ASP A 202 -15.00 -8.72 -29.92
CA ASP A 202 -15.91 -8.02 -30.79
C ASP A 202 -16.07 -8.90 -32.02
N ASP A 203 -17.22 -9.56 -32.01
CA ASP A 203 -17.95 -10.11 -33.14
C ASP A 203 -17.60 -9.45 -34.48
N ASP A 204 -16.91 -10.19 -35.34
CA ASP A 204 -17.12 -10.09 -36.79
C ASP A 204 -17.83 -11.37 -37.23
N PHE A 205 -19.11 -11.45 -36.85
CA PHE A 205 -20.10 -12.23 -37.60
C PHE A 205 -20.31 -11.53 -38.94
N GLY A 206 -19.41 -11.82 -39.88
CA GLY A 206 -19.57 -11.49 -41.29
C GLY A 206 -20.10 -12.69 -42.07
N GLU A 207 -21.37 -13.05 -41.85
CA GLU A 207 -22.17 -13.79 -42.85
C GLU A 207 -23.40 -12.94 -43.22
N ASP A 208 -23.67 -12.94 -44.53
CA ASP A 208 -24.85 -12.44 -45.26
C ASP A 208 -24.84 -10.99 -45.81
N SER A 209 -24.24 -10.80 -47.00
CA SER A 209 -24.99 -10.49 -48.25
C SER A 209 -24.17 -10.78 -49.51
#